data_AF-A0A7W5AL19-F1
#
_entry.id   AF-A0A7W5AL19-F1
#
_cell.length_a   1.000
_cell.length_b   1.000
_cell.length_c   1.000
_cell.angle_alpha   90.00
_cell.angle_beta   90.00
_cell.angle_gamma   90.00
#
_symmetry.space_group_name_H-M   'P 1'
#
loop_
_entity.id
_entity.type
_entity.pdbx_description
1 polymer ?
#
loop_
_entity_poly.entity_id
_entity_poly.type
_entity_poly.pdbx_seq_one_letter_code
_entity_poly.pdbx_strand_id
1 'polypeptide(L)'
;MPRRSPGSYRVGIARREAILEAAVRHFAKGGYHRTAMARIAADPGVTGAGVLRRLLEMTGRQLEEPGLIELFVLVSAEAADTSSPAHRLFAERYDSAVDGLAARLRRAVDSGEFRADTDCTAIARECIAVSDGLQLQWVLSGGTLDLTAAVRAPLERVARAVTADGSGLGD
;
A
#
# COMPACT_ATOMS: atom_id res chain seq x y z
N MET A 1 -27.97 19.87 -26.89
CA MET A 1 -27.32 19.19 -25.75
C MET A 1 -28.42 18.76 -24.77
N PRO A 2 -28.67 17.46 -24.55
CA PRO A 2 -29.73 17.05 -23.63
C PRO A 2 -29.31 17.33 -22.19
N ARG A 3 -30.11 18.11 -21.46
CA ARG A 3 -29.88 18.37 -20.02
C ARG A 3 -30.19 17.07 -19.26
N ARG A 4 -29.18 16.47 -18.62
CA ARG A 4 -29.37 15.30 -17.75
C ARG A 4 -30.40 15.64 -16.66
N SER A 5 -31.44 14.82 -16.54
CA SER A 5 -32.51 15.01 -15.53
C SER A 5 -31.98 14.84 -14.10
N PRO A 6 -32.43 15.65 -13.12
CA PRO A 6 -31.97 15.61 -11.72
C PRO A 6 -32.03 14.23 -11.05
N GLY A 7 -32.97 13.36 -11.47
CA GLY A 7 -33.09 11.98 -10.98
C GLY A 7 -31.93 11.07 -11.40
N SER A 8 -31.32 11.28 -12.57
CA SER A 8 -30.18 10.48 -13.05
C SER A 8 -28.91 10.75 -12.24
N TYR A 9 -28.73 11.98 -11.77
CA TYR A 9 -27.62 12.37 -10.90
C TYR A 9 -27.74 11.74 -9.50
N ARG A 10 -28.94 11.79 -8.90
CA ARG A 10 -29.23 11.15 -7.61
C ARG A 10 -29.04 9.63 -7.64
N VAL A 11 -29.51 8.97 -8.70
CA VAL A 11 -29.33 7.52 -8.90
C VAL A 11 -27.85 7.16 -9.10
N GLY A 12 -27.08 8.00 -9.81
CA GLY A 12 -25.65 7.83 -9.98
C GLY A 12 -24.86 7.94 -8.67
N ILE A 13 -25.20 8.92 -7.82
CA ILE A 13 -24.59 9.10 -6.49
C ILE A 13 -24.90 7.90 -5.59
N ALA A 14 -26.17 7.49 -5.49
CA ALA A 14 -26.56 6.37 -4.63
C ALA A 14 -25.85 5.05 -5.04
N ARG A 15 -25.66 4.82 -6.35
CA ARG A 15 -24.92 3.66 -6.85
C ARG A 15 -23.42 3.75 -6.52
N ARG A 16 -22.82 4.94 -6.63
CA ARG A 16 -21.42 5.19 -6.27
C ARG A 16 -21.20 4.94 -4.77
N GLU A 17 -22.06 5.48 -3.92
CA GLU A 17 -22.04 5.26 -2.48
C GLU A 17 -22.17 3.78 -2.12
N ALA A 18 -23.10 3.05 -2.75
CA ALA A 18 -23.27 1.61 -2.52
C ALA A 18 -22.03 0.78 -2.92
N ILE A 19 -21.35 1.16 -4.00
CA ILE A 19 -20.09 0.52 -4.44
C ILE A 19 -18.96 0.82 -3.43
N LEU A 20 -18.82 2.09 -3.01
CA LEU A 20 -17.82 2.48 -2.02
C LEU A 20 -18.06 1.78 -0.69
N GLU A 21 -19.31 1.70 -0.24
CA GLU A 21 -19.67 1.01 1.00
C GLU A 21 -19.42 -0.50 0.89
N ALA A 22 -19.70 -1.11 -0.26
CA ALA A 22 -19.36 -2.50 -0.53
C ALA A 22 -17.84 -2.73 -0.55
N ALA A 23 -17.08 -1.81 -1.14
CA ALA A 23 -15.62 -1.84 -1.17
C ALA A 23 -15.02 -1.70 0.23
N VAL A 24 -15.51 -0.73 1.00
CA VAL A 24 -15.18 -0.52 2.41
C VAL A 24 -15.46 -1.78 3.23
N ARG A 25 -16.64 -2.40 3.07
CA ARG A 25 -16.97 -3.67 3.73
C ARG A 25 -16.05 -4.81 3.27
N HIS A 26 -15.66 -4.84 2.00
CA HIS A 26 -14.75 -5.85 1.47
C HIS A 26 -13.33 -5.70 2.06
N PHE A 27 -12.84 -4.47 2.15
CA PHE A 27 -11.57 -4.16 2.83
C PHE A 27 -11.62 -4.40 4.34
N ALA A 28 -12.75 -4.13 4.99
CA ALA A 28 -12.95 -4.38 6.42
C ALA A 28 -13.09 -5.88 6.75
N LYS A 29 -13.86 -6.66 5.97
CA LYS A 29 -14.06 -8.11 6.18
C LYS A 29 -12.90 -8.97 5.69
N GLY A 30 -12.29 -8.60 4.57
CA GLY A 30 -11.07 -9.25 4.06
C GLY A 30 -9.83 -8.87 4.86
N GLY A 31 -9.96 -7.83 5.70
CA GLY A 31 -8.92 -7.26 6.52
C GLY A 31 -7.75 -6.68 5.73
N TYR A 32 -6.93 -5.96 6.47
CA TYR A 32 -5.57 -5.59 6.09
C TYR A 32 -4.72 -6.80 5.60
N HIS A 33 -5.14 -8.03 5.93
CA HIS A 33 -4.54 -9.33 5.56
C HIS A 33 -4.40 -9.61 4.06
N ARG A 34 -5.10 -8.86 3.20
CA ARG A 34 -4.93 -8.95 1.73
C ARG A 34 -4.01 -7.88 1.14
N THR A 35 -3.61 -6.86 1.89
CA THR A 35 -2.51 -5.99 1.47
C THR A 35 -1.16 -6.49 1.96
N ALA A 36 -0.15 -6.23 1.15
CA ALA A 36 1.23 -6.65 1.33
C ALA A 36 1.78 -6.45 2.76
N MET A 37 1.62 -5.23 3.27
CA MET A 37 2.28 -4.76 4.49
C MET A 37 1.83 -5.50 5.77
N ALA A 38 0.54 -5.85 5.90
CA ALA A 38 -0.01 -6.54 7.08
C ALA A 38 0.50 -7.97 7.24
N ARG A 39 0.71 -8.64 6.11
CA ARG A 39 1.14 -10.04 6.06
C ARG A 39 2.62 -10.16 6.30
N ILE A 40 3.38 -9.19 5.79
CA ILE A 40 4.73 -8.92 6.27
C ILE A 40 4.67 -8.76 7.78
N ALA A 41 3.71 -7.97 8.28
CA ALA A 41 3.47 -7.69 9.70
C ALA A 41 3.20 -8.92 10.62
N ALA A 42 2.99 -10.12 10.08
CA ALA A 42 2.75 -11.36 10.83
C ALA A 42 3.79 -12.48 10.62
N ASP A 43 4.74 -12.33 9.70
CA ASP A 43 5.69 -13.39 9.34
C ASP A 43 6.91 -13.41 10.30
N PRO A 44 7.14 -14.49 11.09
CA PRO A 44 8.21 -14.57 12.08
C PRO A 44 9.59 -14.91 11.49
N GLY A 45 9.68 -15.28 10.21
CA GLY A 45 10.94 -15.75 9.59
C GLY A 45 11.73 -14.68 8.80
N VAL A 46 11.32 -13.42 8.85
CA VAL A 46 11.81 -12.39 7.93
C VAL A 46 12.86 -11.50 8.61
N THR A 47 14.11 -11.56 8.14
CA THR A 47 15.20 -10.62 8.53
C THR A 47 14.91 -9.21 8.01
N GLY A 48 15.67 -8.18 8.42
CA GLY A 48 15.52 -6.80 7.97
C GLY A 48 15.52 -6.61 6.46
N ALA A 49 16.53 -7.11 5.76
CA ALA A 49 16.58 -7.13 4.30
C ALA A 49 15.48 -8.05 3.71
N GLY A 50 15.13 -9.11 4.44
CA GLY A 50 13.99 -9.97 4.11
C GLY A 50 12.66 -9.22 4.06
N VAL A 51 12.48 -8.18 4.90
CA VAL A 51 11.24 -7.38 4.92
C VAL A 51 11.10 -6.64 3.60
N LEU A 52 12.17 -5.98 3.14
CA LEU A 52 12.15 -5.24 1.89
C LEU A 52 11.96 -6.17 0.67
N ARG A 53 12.59 -7.36 0.67
CA ARG A 53 12.35 -8.36 -0.36
C ARG A 53 10.90 -8.86 -0.37
N ARG A 54 10.34 -9.08 0.82
CA ARG A 54 8.94 -9.50 0.94
C ARG A 54 7.97 -8.40 0.49
N LEU A 55 8.30 -7.12 0.64
CA LEU A 55 7.51 -6.03 0.04
C LEU A 55 7.40 -6.23 -1.48
N LEU A 56 8.51 -6.53 -2.14
CA LEU A 56 8.56 -6.76 -3.58
C LEU A 56 7.77 -8.00 -4.03
N GLU A 57 7.91 -9.14 -3.34
CA GLU A 57 7.16 -10.36 -3.65
C GLU A 57 5.64 -10.14 -3.58
N MET A 58 5.21 -9.28 -2.66
CA MET A 58 3.78 -9.01 -2.47
C MET A 58 3.19 -8.10 -3.53
N THR A 59 3.99 -7.22 -4.13
CA THR A 59 3.61 -6.50 -5.34
C THR A 59 3.27 -7.48 -6.47
N GLY A 60 4.07 -8.53 -6.65
CA GLY A 60 3.80 -9.58 -7.64
C GLY A 60 2.45 -10.27 -7.41
N ARG A 61 2.13 -10.62 -6.17
CA ARG A 61 0.83 -11.25 -5.83
C ARG A 61 -0.37 -10.33 -6.06
N GLN A 62 -0.22 -9.01 -5.91
CA GLN A 62 -1.31 -8.08 -6.18
C GLN A 62 -1.73 -8.09 -7.65
N LEU A 63 -0.81 -8.41 -8.57
CA LEU A 63 -1.10 -8.52 -10.00
C LEU A 63 -1.96 -9.74 -10.35
N GLU A 64 -2.12 -10.72 -9.43
CA GLU A 64 -3.07 -11.84 -9.61
C GLU A 64 -4.53 -11.37 -9.47
N GLU A 65 -4.77 -10.25 -8.77
CA GLU A 65 -6.09 -9.67 -8.58
C GLU A 65 -6.12 -8.17 -8.98
N PRO A 66 -5.97 -7.83 -10.28
CA PRO A 66 -5.85 -6.43 -10.73
C PRO A 66 -7.01 -5.52 -10.31
N GLY A 67 -8.23 -6.07 -10.28
CA GLY A 67 -9.43 -5.36 -9.84
C GLY A 67 -9.37 -4.89 -8.39
N LEU A 68 -8.56 -5.52 -7.52
CA LEU A 68 -8.34 -5.03 -6.16
C LEU A 68 -7.43 -3.80 -6.11
N ILE A 69 -6.45 -3.70 -7.01
CA ILE A 69 -5.58 -2.51 -7.13
C ILE A 69 -6.43 -1.32 -7.59
N GLU A 70 -7.24 -1.51 -8.62
CA GLU A 70 -8.18 -0.50 -9.13
C GLU A 70 -9.16 -0.03 -8.04
N LEU A 71 -9.76 -0.99 -7.33
CA LEU A 71 -10.68 -0.70 -6.23
C LEU A 71 -9.99 0.06 -5.09
N PHE A 72 -8.75 -0.33 -4.74
CA PHE A 72 -7.99 0.35 -3.71
C PHE A 72 -7.72 1.81 -4.09
N VAL A 73 -7.19 2.07 -5.29
CA VAL A 73 -6.92 3.43 -5.78
C VAL A 73 -8.17 4.29 -5.74
N LEU A 74 -9.30 3.76 -6.20
CA LEU A 74 -10.58 4.48 -6.21
C LEU A 74 -11.04 4.86 -4.78
N VAL A 75 -11.00 3.91 -3.85
CA VAL A 75 -11.47 4.15 -2.48
C VAL A 75 -10.49 5.04 -1.70
N SER A 76 -9.18 4.92 -1.94
CA SER A 76 -8.17 5.82 -1.34
C SER A 76 -8.40 7.27 -1.74
N ALA A 77 -8.74 7.54 -3.00
CA ALA A 77 -9.09 8.88 -3.46
C ALA A 77 -10.35 9.43 -2.77
N GLU A 78 -11.36 8.59 -2.57
CA GLU A 78 -12.58 8.99 -1.83
C GLU A 78 -12.30 9.24 -0.35
N ALA A 79 -11.47 8.42 0.28
CA ALA A 79 -11.14 8.53 1.69
C ALA A 79 -10.34 9.81 2.03
N ALA A 80 -9.78 10.49 1.02
CA ALA A 80 -9.15 11.80 1.21
C ALA A 80 -10.18 12.89 1.58
N ASP A 81 -11.45 12.72 1.23
CA ASP A 81 -12.53 13.56 1.75
C ASP A 81 -12.85 13.16 3.20
N THR A 82 -12.58 14.07 4.15
CA THR A 82 -12.83 13.86 5.59
C THR A 82 -14.29 13.57 5.95
N SER A 83 -15.24 13.94 5.08
CA SER A 83 -16.67 13.65 5.26
C SER A 83 -17.07 12.26 4.76
N SER A 84 -16.20 11.59 4.01
CA SER A 84 -16.44 10.26 3.47
C SER A 84 -16.55 9.22 4.59
N PRO A 85 -17.51 8.28 4.52
CA PRO A 85 -17.56 7.11 5.40
C PRO A 85 -16.27 6.26 5.35
N ALA A 86 -15.48 6.36 4.29
CA ALA A 86 -14.22 5.65 4.13
C ALA A 86 -13.04 6.32 4.87
N HIS A 87 -13.13 7.61 5.20
CA HIS A 87 -12.01 8.41 5.72
C HIS A 87 -11.39 7.79 6.97
N ARG A 88 -12.20 7.58 8.02
CA ARG A 88 -11.70 7.05 9.30
C ARG A 88 -11.09 5.66 9.14
N LEU A 89 -11.75 4.79 8.37
CA LEU A 89 -11.24 3.44 8.13
C LEU A 89 -9.88 3.46 7.42
N PHE A 90 -9.71 4.33 6.42
CA PHE A 90 -8.45 4.42 5.69
C PHE A 90 -7.35 5.14 6.49
N ALA A 91 -7.70 6.13 7.32
CA ALA A 91 -6.75 6.75 8.24
C ALA A 91 -6.20 5.71 9.24
N GLU A 92 -7.08 5.00 9.96
CA GLU A 92 -6.69 3.93 10.90
C GLU A 92 -5.88 2.82 10.19
N ARG A 93 -6.22 2.54 8.93
CA ARG A 93 -5.49 1.60 8.09
C ARG A 93 -4.07 2.07 7.78
N TYR A 94 -3.86 3.33 7.40
CA TYR A 94 -2.53 3.88 7.14
C TYR A 94 -1.67 3.92 8.41
N ASP A 95 -2.25 4.29 9.54
CA ASP A 95 -1.53 4.28 10.82
C ASP A 95 -1.05 2.86 11.18
N SER A 96 -1.97 1.88 11.09
CA SER A 96 -1.64 0.47 11.33
C SER A 96 -0.59 -0.08 10.34
N ALA A 97 -0.64 0.38 9.09
CA ALA A 97 0.33 0.03 8.05
C ALA A 97 1.74 0.44 8.42
N VAL A 98 1.87 1.73 8.75
CA VAL A 98 3.13 2.38 9.07
C VAL A 98 3.70 1.77 10.34
N ASP A 99 2.90 1.62 11.39
CA ASP A 99 3.35 1.06 12.66
C ASP A 99 3.83 -0.39 12.50
N GLY A 100 3.08 -1.21 11.74
CA GLY A 100 3.41 -2.62 11.51
C GLY A 100 4.72 -2.82 10.74
N LEU A 101 4.97 -1.97 9.73
CA LEU A 101 6.22 -1.99 8.96
C LEU A 101 7.38 -1.36 9.75
N ALA A 102 7.17 -0.23 10.42
CA ALA A 102 8.19 0.40 11.26
C ALA A 102 8.65 -0.50 12.41
N ALA A 103 7.73 -1.26 13.04
CA ALA A 103 8.07 -2.25 14.06
C ALA A 103 8.98 -3.38 13.53
N ARG A 104 8.99 -3.63 12.22
CA ARG A 104 9.85 -4.61 11.58
C ARG A 104 11.21 -4.08 11.23
N LEU A 105 11.24 -2.90 10.65
CA LEU A 105 12.48 -2.20 10.35
C LEU A 105 13.26 -1.98 11.67
N ARG A 106 12.57 -1.68 12.78
CA ARG A 106 13.21 -1.60 14.11
C ARG A 106 13.86 -2.90 14.56
N ARG A 107 13.27 -4.06 14.30
CA ARG A 107 13.93 -5.34 14.64
C ARG A 107 15.22 -5.56 13.87
N ALA A 108 15.31 -5.04 12.65
CA ALA A 108 16.55 -5.07 11.86
C ALA A 108 17.62 -4.11 12.41
N VAL A 109 17.19 -2.99 12.98
CA VAL A 109 18.07 -2.08 13.73
C VAL A 109 18.56 -2.77 15.01
N ASP A 110 17.67 -3.37 15.78
CA ASP A 110 17.99 -4.05 17.04
C ASP A 110 18.94 -5.24 16.85
N SER A 111 18.87 -5.92 15.69
CA SER A 111 19.78 -7.02 15.32
C SER A 111 21.09 -6.55 14.69
N GLY A 112 21.28 -5.25 14.46
CA GLY A 112 22.47 -4.67 13.81
C GLY A 112 22.54 -4.90 12.29
N GLU A 113 21.48 -5.39 11.67
CA GLU A 113 21.39 -5.56 10.21
C GLU A 113 21.22 -4.19 9.52
N PHE A 114 20.45 -3.30 10.14
CA PHE A 114 20.27 -1.91 9.72
C PHE A 114 21.05 -0.95 10.61
N ARG A 115 21.34 0.24 10.08
CA ARG A 115 22.04 1.31 10.79
C ARG A 115 21.23 1.77 11.99
N ALA A 116 21.92 2.03 13.10
CA ALA A 116 21.31 2.42 14.38
C ALA A 116 20.51 3.75 14.33
N ASP A 117 20.84 4.63 13.39
CA ASP A 117 20.21 5.93 13.18
C ASP A 117 19.04 5.90 12.18
N THR A 118 18.62 4.71 11.73
CA THR A 118 17.52 4.56 10.77
C THR A 118 16.18 5.02 11.37
N ASP A 119 15.58 6.06 10.79
CA ASP A 119 14.19 6.43 11.05
C ASP A 119 13.23 5.42 10.41
N CYS A 120 12.92 4.37 11.16
CA CYS A 120 12.08 3.26 10.71
C CYS A 120 10.65 3.70 10.35
N THR A 121 10.13 4.75 10.99
CA THR A 121 8.77 5.24 10.70
C THR A 121 8.76 6.04 9.40
N ALA A 122 9.78 6.86 9.16
CA ALA A 122 9.93 7.57 7.89
C ALA A 122 10.10 6.59 6.72
N ILE A 123 10.97 5.59 6.85
CA ILE A 123 11.17 4.56 5.82
C ILE A 123 9.88 3.77 5.57
N ALA A 124 9.14 3.40 6.62
CA ALA A 124 7.86 2.72 6.45
C ALA A 124 6.85 3.56 5.64
N ARG A 125 6.74 4.86 5.95
CA ARG A 125 5.89 5.79 5.19
C ARG A 125 6.34 5.93 3.75
N GLU A 126 7.64 6.04 3.50
CA GLU A 126 8.19 6.12 2.15
C GLU A 126 7.85 4.88 1.32
N CYS A 127 8.09 3.68 1.86
CA CYS A 127 7.77 2.43 1.15
C CYS A 127 6.29 2.33 0.79
N ILE A 128 5.40 2.70 1.71
CA ILE A 128 3.95 2.68 1.49
C ILE A 128 3.56 3.71 0.43
N ALA A 129 4.03 4.95 0.57
CA ALA A 129 3.69 6.04 -0.36
C ALA A 129 4.17 5.73 -1.80
N VAL A 130 5.37 5.18 -1.95
CA VAL A 130 5.91 4.77 -3.25
C VAL A 130 5.06 3.65 -3.85
N SER A 131 4.72 2.62 -3.06
CA SER A 131 3.87 1.52 -3.52
C SER A 131 2.51 2.02 -4.02
N ASP A 132 1.81 2.83 -3.22
CA ASP A 132 0.48 3.35 -3.55
C ASP A 132 0.51 4.27 -4.77
N GLY A 133 1.54 5.14 -4.87
CA GLY A 133 1.73 6.00 -6.03
C GLY A 133 2.00 5.22 -7.32
N LEU A 134 2.75 4.12 -7.25
CA LEU A 134 3.01 3.25 -8.39
C LEU A 134 1.79 2.43 -8.80
N GLN A 135 0.97 2.00 -7.84
CA GLN A 135 -0.33 1.38 -8.13
C GLN A 135 -1.27 2.33 -8.87
N LEU A 136 -1.35 3.60 -8.45
CA LEU A 136 -2.10 4.63 -9.17
C LEU A 136 -1.59 4.78 -10.61
N GLN A 137 -0.27 4.89 -10.81
CA GLN A 137 0.32 4.99 -12.15
C GLN A 137 0.07 3.74 -13.00
N TRP A 138 0.12 2.56 -12.40
CA TRP A 138 -0.22 1.30 -13.06
C TRP A 138 -1.66 1.30 -13.57
N VAL A 139 -2.63 1.73 -12.74
CA VAL A 139 -4.03 1.87 -13.14
C VAL A 139 -4.18 2.89 -14.28
N LEU A 140 -3.53 4.06 -14.17
CA LEU A 140 -3.57 5.09 -15.21
C LEU A 140 -2.94 4.63 -16.53
N SER A 141 -1.97 3.71 -16.48
CA SER A 141 -1.32 3.11 -17.65
C SER A 141 -2.16 2.03 -18.33
N GLY A 142 -3.34 1.68 -17.80
CA GLY A 142 -4.12 0.53 -18.25
C GLY A 142 -3.39 -0.80 -18.01
N GLY A 143 -2.57 -0.85 -16.95
CA GLY A 143 -1.78 -2.01 -16.54
C GLY A 143 -0.53 -2.30 -17.38
N THR A 144 -0.11 -1.36 -18.23
CA THR A 144 1.09 -1.52 -19.08
C THR A 144 2.40 -1.23 -18.35
N LEU A 145 2.36 -0.51 -17.23
CA LEU A 145 3.51 -0.29 -16.36
C LEU A 145 3.98 -1.62 -15.76
N ASP A 146 5.28 -1.93 -15.83
CA ASP A 146 5.86 -2.99 -15.02
C ASP A 146 5.93 -2.55 -13.55
N LEU A 147 4.85 -2.83 -12.81
CA LEU A 147 4.71 -2.44 -11.41
C LEU A 147 5.78 -3.11 -10.52
N THR A 148 6.19 -4.33 -10.84
CA THR A 148 7.21 -5.06 -10.06
C THR A 148 8.58 -4.42 -10.23
N ALA A 149 8.99 -4.12 -11.46
CA ALA A 149 10.24 -3.41 -11.72
C ALA A 149 10.21 -1.99 -11.13
N ALA A 150 9.07 -1.30 -11.24
CA ALA A 150 8.91 0.04 -10.71
C ALA A 150 9.02 0.10 -9.18
N VAL A 151 8.54 -0.90 -8.45
CA VAL A 151 8.67 -1.01 -6.98
C VAL A 151 10.08 -1.45 -6.57
N ARG A 152 10.73 -2.33 -7.35
CA ARG A 152 12.07 -2.83 -7.03
C ARG A 152 13.09 -1.69 -6.89
N ALA A 153 13.13 -0.77 -7.84
CA ALA A 153 14.19 0.25 -7.87
C ALA A 153 14.19 1.20 -6.65
N PRO A 154 13.04 1.71 -6.16
CA PRO A 154 12.97 2.42 -4.88
C PRO A 154 13.37 1.56 -3.68
N LEU A 155 12.90 0.31 -3.59
CA LEU A 155 13.26 -0.57 -2.48
C LEU A 155 14.75 -0.88 -2.44
N GLU A 156 15.40 -0.99 -3.59
CA GLU A 156 16.85 -1.14 -3.71
C GLU A 156 17.60 0.08 -3.14
N ARG A 157 17.11 1.30 -3.40
CA ARG A 157 17.68 2.52 -2.83
C ARG A 157 17.50 2.58 -1.32
N VAL A 158 16.30 2.22 -0.83
CA VAL A 158 16.01 2.13 0.60
C VAL A 158 16.94 1.11 1.25
N ALA A 159 17.09 -0.08 0.67
CA ALA A 159 17.97 -1.13 1.20
C ALA A 159 19.40 -0.60 1.40
N ARG A 160 20.02 -0.03 0.35
CA ARG A 160 21.38 0.53 0.44
C ARG A 160 21.51 1.67 1.45
N ALA A 161 20.43 2.43 1.68
CA ALA A 161 20.42 3.53 2.62
C ALA A 161 20.35 3.04 4.08
N VAL A 162 19.64 1.94 4.35
CA VAL A 162 19.37 1.48 5.72
C VAL A 162 20.25 0.32 6.17
N THR A 163 20.81 -0.49 5.28
CA THR A 163 21.69 -1.62 5.65
C THR A 163 23.00 -1.12 6.26
N ALA A 164 23.47 -1.84 7.29
CA ALA A 164 24.69 -1.49 8.01
C ALA A 164 25.94 -1.59 7.12
N ASP A 165 25.95 -2.53 6.17
CA ASP A 165 27.03 -2.76 5.21
C ASP A 165 26.84 -2.03 3.86
N GLY A 166 25.71 -1.32 3.68
CA GLY A 166 25.37 -0.64 2.44
C GLY A 166 24.92 -1.58 1.31
N SER A 167 24.65 -2.85 1.62
CA SER A 167 24.10 -3.82 0.66
C SER A 167 22.69 -3.45 0.18
N GLY A 168 22.39 -3.82 -1.05
CA GLY A 168 21.03 -3.71 -1.63
C GLY A 168 20.14 -4.90 -1.25
N LEU A 169 19.08 -5.12 -2.02
CA LEU A 169 18.16 -6.25 -1.85
C LEU A 169 18.81 -7.61 -2.21
N GLY A 170 19.96 -7.58 -2.88
CA GLY A 170 20.54 -8.72 -3.59
C GLY A 170 19.80 -9.00 -4.90
N ASP A 171 20.35 -9.93 -5.69
CA ASP A 171 19.66 -10.48 -6.87
C ASP A 171 18.56 -11.47 -6.47
#